data_AF-A0A9E0QUV8-F1
#
_entry.id   AF-A0A9E0QUV8-F1
#
_cell.length_a   1.000
_cell.length_b   1.000
_cell.length_c   1.000
_cell.angle_alpha   90.00
_cell.angle_beta   90.00
_cell.angle_gamma   90.00
#
_symmetry.space_group_name_H-M   'P 1'
#
loop_
_entity.id
_entity.type
_entity.pdbx_description
1 polymer ?
#
loop_
_entity_poly.entity_id
_entity_poly.type
_entity_poly.pdbx_seq_one_letter_code
_entity_poly.pdbx_strand_id
1 'polypeptide(L)'
;MAIEAPATRPENPRFSSGPCAKIPTFTLDMLSDAPLGRSHRAAVGKAKLKAAIENTRAILGVPADYKIGIVPASDTGAVEMAMWSLLGA
;
A
#
# COMPACT_ATOMS: atom_id res chain seq x y z
N MET A 1 -0.03 -40.84 4.40
CA MET A 1 0.03 -40.06 3.15
C MET A 1 1.47 -39.70 2.90
N ALA A 2 2.04 -40.13 1.76
CA ALA A 2 3.34 -39.63 1.33
C ALA A 2 3.15 -38.19 0.83
N ILE A 3 3.96 -37.25 1.32
CA ILE A 3 3.96 -35.87 0.84
C ILE A 3 4.86 -35.86 -0.40
N GLU A 4 4.31 -35.62 -1.59
CA GLU A 4 5.12 -35.36 -2.78
C GLU A 4 5.80 -34.00 -2.65
N ALA A 5 7.13 -34.02 -2.60
CA ALA A 5 7.92 -32.80 -2.63
C ALA A 5 7.94 -32.22 -4.05
N PRO A 6 7.92 -30.87 -4.22
CA PRO A 6 8.10 -30.25 -5.52
C PRO A 6 9.42 -30.68 -6.17
N ALA A 7 9.39 -30.95 -7.48
CA ALA A 7 10.58 -31.35 -8.24
C ALA A 7 11.71 -30.29 -8.20
N THR A 8 11.34 -29.01 -8.02
CA THR A 8 12.28 -27.90 -7.90
C THR A 8 11.87 -26.95 -6.79
N ARG A 9 12.86 -26.29 -6.17
CA ARG A 9 12.60 -25.19 -5.25
C ARG A 9 11.98 -24.00 -5.99
N PRO A 10 11.13 -23.20 -5.33
CA PRO A 10 10.58 -21.99 -5.91
C PRO A 10 11.68 -20.94 -6.07
N GLU A 11 11.58 -20.14 -7.14
CA GLU A 11 12.52 -19.05 -7.43
C GLU A 11 12.60 -18.02 -6.29
N ASN A 12 11.47 -17.77 -5.63
CA ASN A 12 11.38 -16.87 -4.48
C ASN A 12 10.75 -17.60 -3.27
N PRO A 13 11.56 -18.06 -2.29
CA PRO A 13 11.06 -18.80 -1.13
C PRO A 13 10.57 -17.89 0.01
N ARG A 14 10.16 -16.64 -0.27
CA ARG A 14 9.70 -15.67 0.74
C ARG A 14 8.19 -15.75 0.93
N PHE A 15 7.74 -16.68 1.77
CA PHE A 15 6.32 -17.02 2.00
C PHE A 15 5.66 -16.27 3.16
N SER A 16 6.20 -15.13 3.60
CA SER A 16 5.58 -14.35 4.68
C SER A 16 4.23 -13.78 4.24
N SER A 17 3.27 -13.70 5.16
CA SER A 17 1.94 -13.13 4.94
C SER A 17 1.85 -11.62 5.17
N GLY A 18 2.97 -10.97 5.50
CA GLY A 18 3.05 -9.53 5.74
C GLY A 18 4.20 -9.15 6.68
N PRO A 19 5.16 -8.29 6.25
CA PRO A 19 5.42 -7.86 4.88
C PRO A 19 5.69 -9.04 3.93
N CYS A 20 5.24 -8.96 2.67
CA CYS A 20 5.41 -10.00 1.65
C CYS A 20 6.47 -9.63 0.61
N ALA A 21 6.86 -10.60 -0.23
CA ALA A 21 7.72 -10.35 -1.38
C ALA A 21 7.16 -9.23 -2.28
N LYS A 22 8.04 -8.33 -2.74
CA LYS A 22 7.71 -7.34 -3.78
C LYS A 22 7.55 -8.01 -5.14
N ILE A 23 7.01 -7.28 -6.12
CA ILE A 23 6.93 -7.74 -7.50
C ILE A 23 8.33 -8.12 -8.03
N PRO A 24 8.45 -9.12 -8.93
CA PRO A 24 9.75 -9.61 -9.40
C PRO A 24 10.66 -8.54 -10.02
N THR A 25 10.07 -7.50 -10.60
CA THR A 25 10.78 -6.40 -11.27
C THR A 25 11.15 -5.24 -10.33
N PHE A 26 10.85 -5.34 -9.03
CA PHE A 26 11.11 -4.25 -8.09
C PHE A 26 12.60 -3.96 -7.95
N THR A 27 12.98 -2.69 -8.12
CA THR A 27 14.33 -2.16 -7.83
C THR A 27 14.23 -0.86 -7.04
N LEU A 28 15.31 -0.46 -6.35
CA LEU A 28 15.34 0.80 -5.60
C LEU A 28 15.24 2.03 -6.52
N ASP A 29 15.62 1.90 -7.79
CA ASP A 29 15.53 3.00 -8.77
C ASP A 29 14.08 3.46 -8.99
N MET A 30 13.09 2.59 -8.75
CA MET A 30 11.67 2.95 -8.76
C MET A 30 11.30 3.98 -7.70
N LEU A 31 12.16 4.19 -6.69
CA LEU A 31 11.99 5.17 -5.61
C LEU A 31 12.89 6.41 -5.78
N SER A 32 13.63 6.51 -6.89
CA SER A 32 14.61 7.58 -7.13
C SER A 32 14.03 8.99 -7.11
N ASP A 33 12.74 9.13 -7.43
CA ASP A 33 12.02 10.40 -7.44
C ASP A 33 11.24 10.69 -6.14
N ALA A 34 11.48 9.91 -5.07
CA ALA A 34 10.83 10.09 -3.79
C ALA A 34 11.24 11.44 -3.14
N PRO A 35 10.28 12.24 -2.63
CA PRO A 35 10.55 13.54 -2.03
C PRO A 35 11.08 13.40 -0.59
N LEU A 36 12.17 12.66 -0.40
CA LEU A 36 12.77 12.41 0.91
C LEU A 36 13.33 13.72 1.52
N GLY A 37 13.18 13.87 2.84
CA GLY A 37 13.64 15.06 3.57
C GLY A 37 12.91 16.37 3.24
N ARG A 38 11.84 16.33 2.42
CA ARG A 38 11.02 17.50 2.10
C ARG A 38 9.86 17.64 3.07
N SER A 39 9.39 18.87 3.24
CA SER A 39 8.16 19.14 3.97
C SER A 39 6.98 18.37 3.35
N HIS A 40 6.16 17.72 4.18
CA HIS A 40 4.92 17.08 3.75
C HIS A 40 3.92 18.06 3.09
N ARG A 41 4.10 19.37 3.32
CA ARG A 41 3.30 20.44 2.70
C ARG A 41 3.87 20.92 1.36
N ALA A 42 5.00 20.40 0.92
CA ALA A 42 5.58 20.75 -0.37
C ALA A 42 4.68 20.25 -1.53
N ALA A 43 4.66 21.00 -2.63
CA ALA A 43 3.84 20.69 -3.80
C ALA A 43 4.14 19.29 -4.36
N VAL A 44 5.41 18.89 -4.42
CA VAL A 44 5.85 17.59 -4.93
C VAL A 44 5.26 16.40 -4.14
N GLY A 45 5.24 16.48 -2.80
CA GLY A 45 4.66 15.42 -1.96
C GLY A 45 3.14 15.36 -2.11
N LYS A 46 2.47 16.52 -2.10
CA LYS A 46 1.02 16.62 -2.34
C LYS A 46 0.61 16.07 -3.70
N ALA A 47 1.40 16.33 -4.75
CA ALA A 47 1.14 15.82 -6.09
C ALA A 47 1.21 14.28 -6.13
N LYS A 48 2.22 13.67 -5.49
CA LYS A 48 2.34 12.21 -5.40
C LYS A 48 1.20 11.57 -4.60
N LEU A 49 0.80 12.16 -3.48
CA LEU A 49 -0.35 11.68 -2.69
C LEU A 49 -1.66 11.76 -3.47
N LYS A 50 -1.88 12.87 -4.19
CA LYS A 50 -3.04 13.02 -5.09
C LYS A 50 -3.03 11.95 -6.18
N ALA A 51 -1.89 11.72 -6.84
CA ALA A 51 -1.77 10.68 -7.86
C ALA A 51 -2.10 9.28 -7.31
N ALA A 52 -1.64 8.95 -6.11
CA ALA A 52 -1.99 7.70 -5.46
C ALA A 52 -3.51 7.57 -5.20
N ILE A 53 -4.16 8.64 -4.73
CA ILE A 53 -5.61 8.67 -4.51
C ILE A 53 -6.39 8.46 -5.82
N GLU A 54 -6.03 9.17 -6.89
CA GLU A 54 -6.72 9.05 -8.19
C GLU A 54 -6.49 7.67 -8.83
N ASN A 55 -5.28 7.13 -8.73
CA ASN A 55 -4.98 5.78 -9.22
C ASN A 55 -5.77 4.71 -8.47
N THR A 56 -5.87 4.80 -7.13
CA THR A 56 -6.69 3.90 -6.33
C THR A 56 -8.15 3.96 -6.75
N ARG A 57 -8.69 5.17 -6.96
CA ARG A 57 -10.05 5.36 -7.46
C ARG A 57 -10.26 4.66 -8.80
N ALA A 58 -9.36 4.88 -9.76
CA ALA A 58 -9.46 4.30 -11.09
C ALA A 58 -9.36 2.76 -11.07
N ILE A 59 -8.43 2.20 -10.30
CA ILE A 59 -8.20 0.75 -10.21
C ILE A 59 -9.40 0.04 -9.54
N LEU A 60 -9.93 0.61 -8.46
CA LEU A 60 -10.99 -0.04 -7.67
C LEU A 60 -12.41 0.37 -8.11
N GLY A 61 -12.55 1.33 -9.03
CA GLY A 61 -13.86 1.84 -9.45
C GLY A 61 -14.62 2.59 -8.34
N VAL A 62 -13.91 3.34 -7.49
CA VAL A 62 -14.53 4.02 -6.33
C VAL A 62 -15.49 5.13 -6.81
N PRO A 63 -16.76 5.16 -6.36
CA PRO A 63 -17.75 6.16 -6.76
C PRO A 63 -17.29 7.61 -6.55
N ALA A 64 -17.67 8.51 -7.46
CA ALA A 64 -17.15 9.89 -7.49
C ALA A 64 -17.48 10.71 -6.22
N ASP A 65 -18.59 10.38 -5.57
CA ASP A 65 -19.07 10.98 -4.33
C ASP A 65 -18.35 10.44 -3.07
N TYR A 66 -17.63 9.32 -3.17
CA TYR A 66 -16.85 8.75 -2.07
C TYR A 66 -15.48 9.42 -1.95
N LYS A 67 -14.99 9.58 -0.70
CA LYS A 67 -13.65 10.10 -0.41
C LYS A 67 -12.68 8.95 -0.11
N ILE A 68 -11.40 9.15 -0.46
CA ILE A 68 -10.30 8.21 -0.18
C ILE A 68 -9.30 8.93 0.71
N GLY A 69 -9.04 8.36 1.89
CA GLY A 69 -8.04 8.85 2.85
C GLY A 69 -6.78 8.00 2.82
N ILE A 70 -5.62 8.64 2.96
CA ILE A 70 -4.33 7.99 3.26
C ILE A 70 -4.00 8.35 4.70
N VAL A 71 -3.87 7.35 5.56
CA VAL A 71 -3.66 7.53 7.01
C VAL A 71 -2.45 6.74 7.49
N PRO A 72 -1.77 7.20 8.57
CA PRO A 72 -0.68 6.44 9.18
C PRO A 72 -1.21 5.23 9.96
N ALA A 73 -0.29 4.42 10.50
CA ALA A 73 -0.58 3.28 11.38
C ALA A 73 -1.28 2.06 10.72
N SER A 74 -1.19 1.93 9.39
CA SER A 74 -1.64 0.74 8.64
C SER A 74 -3.14 0.45 8.82
N ASP A 75 -3.56 -0.77 8.45
CA ASP A 75 -4.94 -1.24 8.56
C ASP A 75 -5.48 -1.12 10.00
N THR A 76 -4.65 -1.41 11.01
CA THR A 76 -5.05 -1.27 12.43
C THR A 76 -5.44 0.17 12.76
N GLY A 77 -4.61 1.15 12.39
CA GLY A 77 -4.93 2.56 12.64
C GLY A 77 -6.10 3.07 11.81
N ALA A 78 -6.26 2.58 10.57
CA ALA A 78 -7.41 2.90 9.73
C ALA A 78 -8.72 2.39 10.35
N VAL A 79 -8.73 1.14 10.85
CA VAL A 79 -9.88 0.54 11.53
C VAL A 79 -10.19 1.29 12.82
N GLU A 80 -9.17 1.60 13.63
CA GLU A 80 -9.34 2.36 14.87
C GLU A 80 -9.95 3.74 14.60
N MET A 81 -9.40 4.48 13.63
CA MET A 81 -9.94 5.78 13.22
C MET A 81 -11.41 5.68 12.78
N ALA A 82 -11.75 4.64 12.02
CA ALA A 82 -13.14 4.41 11.58
C ALA A 82 -14.06 4.12 12.77
N MET A 83 -13.63 3.28 13.72
CA MET A 83 -14.41 2.97 14.92
C MET A 83 -14.69 4.24 15.74
N TRP A 84 -13.68 5.06 16.02
CA TRP A 84 -13.87 6.31 16.77
C TRP A 84 -14.77 7.31 16.04
N SER A 85 -14.66 7.41 14.71
CA SER A 85 -15.39 8.42 13.94
C SER A 85 -16.84 8.03 13.66
N LEU A 86 -17.15 6.73 13.59
CA LEU A 86 -18.47 6.22 13.18
C LEU A 86 -19.29 5.67 14.35
N LEU A 87 -18.64 5.13 15.38
CA LEU A 87 -19.29 4.47 16.52
C LEU A 87 -19.01 5.15 17.86
N GLY A 88 -18.04 6.06 17.92
CA GLY A 88 -17.61 6.74 19.15
C GLY A 88 -18.38 8.03 19.48
N ALA A 89 -19.47 8.32 18.79
CA ALA A 89 -20.35 9.47 19.02
C ALA A 89 -21.43 9.17 20.08
#